data_AF-A0A1C7LY34-F1
#
_entry.id   AF-A0A1C7LY34-F1
#
_cell.length_a   1.000
_cell.length_b   1.000
_cell.length_c   1.000
_cell.angle_alpha   90.00
_cell.angle_beta   90.00
_cell.angle_gamma   90.00
#
_symmetry.space_group_name_H-M   'P 1'
#
loop_
_entity.id
_entity.type
_entity.pdbx_description
1 polymer ?
#
loop_
_entity_poly.entity_id
_entity_poly.type
_entity_poly.pdbx_seq_one_letter_code
_entity_poly.pdbx_strand_id
1 'polypeptide(L)'
;MPQDYVREAFKRSLNPERQWWRITVFQKITEDAPNAPGPSKELRRSTREQRVRPKERHFLVGEPFFRLPATPSVFDIGTRGYVAFDTQDKTLVYLKDQWRIDYDEKIEGDVIRTLNSKGVGHVPTLVCHGDIRDEDGEVQTSSNQIYWNTEENVEYYEDVPMMIHYRLVQKEVPCPLKDFGRSYDLVKIVSDCLQGHQEAVEKVGILHRDVSERNVMCIPIEKTGPDGETHTEYKGILCDWSLATDSVPPTSINDDGVVEIKKKEHRTKNQKRTRRDEDSSSISSASSTASSLRMGTWKFMSIRLSDHRMRLPTVQDDLESFFYVLLYEGVRYLSHNSPNVTLFIDENFDQHGDYGGRHVCSGGKRDMIRSNVPIHHGLYTGPLAFRHTDGERAHPLNALVTTLTSWFKAYYDICYDRIELKEHVKPMRSRDIGKYRALRGGTSDEESDTEDNIERQNQMIDKENQRSLAMMEQNRVRVVVLKNHDAMLALFRKALSRTGAWPKSDKVADQLGVKERPPL
;
A
#
# COMPACT_ATOMS: atom_id res chain seq x y z
N MET A 1 8.07 17.66 21.24
CA MET A 1 7.36 18.57 20.32
C MET A 1 6.82 19.75 21.14
N PRO A 2 6.74 20.97 20.61
CA PRO A 2 6.20 22.13 21.34
C PRO A 2 4.70 22.01 21.65
N GLN A 3 4.23 22.79 22.64
CA GLN A 3 2.84 22.92 23.10
C GLN A 3 1.82 23.20 21.98
N ASP A 4 2.26 23.88 20.92
CA ASP A 4 1.48 24.16 19.72
C ASP A 4 2.37 23.95 18.48
N TYR A 5 2.74 22.69 18.23
CA TYR A 5 3.65 22.34 17.12
C TYR A 5 3.13 22.81 15.75
N VAL A 6 1.80 22.91 15.58
CA VAL A 6 1.16 23.36 14.33
C VAL A 6 1.40 24.85 14.13
N ARG A 7 1.20 25.68 15.17
CA ARG A 7 1.52 27.10 15.11
C ARG A 7 3.00 27.35 14.87
N GLU A 8 3.88 26.58 15.52
CA GLU A 8 5.33 26.69 15.29
C GLU A 8 5.73 26.23 13.88
N ALA A 9 5.07 25.23 13.31
CA ALA A 9 5.26 24.86 11.91
C ALA A 9 4.79 25.97 10.95
N PHE A 10 3.61 26.56 11.21
CA PHE A 10 3.11 27.69 10.42
C PHE A 10 4.04 28.89 10.52
N LYS A 11 4.44 29.30 11.73
CA LYS A 11 5.37 30.40 11.97
C LYS A 11 6.70 30.21 11.23
N ARG A 12 7.26 29.00 11.25
CA ARG A 12 8.49 28.67 10.49
C ARG A 12 8.30 28.75 8.97
N SER A 13 7.08 28.54 8.47
CA SER A 13 6.78 28.70 7.04
C SER A 13 6.73 30.16 6.60
N LEU A 14 6.53 31.12 7.51
CA LEU A 14 6.41 32.55 7.21
C LEU A 14 7.79 33.21 7.08
N ASN A 15 8.51 32.87 6.01
CA ASN A 15 9.77 33.51 5.67
C ASN A 15 9.51 34.96 5.21
N PRO A 16 10.07 35.99 5.89
CA PRO A 16 9.88 37.40 5.51
C PRO A 16 10.55 37.77 4.19
N GLU A 17 11.51 36.97 3.71
CA GLU A 17 12.19 37.18 2.42
C GLU A 17 11.42 36.58 1.23
N ARG A 18 10.33 35.84 1.50
CA ARG A 18 9.51 35.22 0.46
C ARG A 18 8.07 35.70 0.51
N GLN A 19 7.41 35.67 -0.64
CA GLN A 19 5.99 35.97 -0.74
C GLN A 19 5.16 34.91 -0.01
N TRP A 20 4.12 35.39 0.68
CA TRP A 20 3.06 34.55 1.21
C TRP A 20 1.92 34.50 0.20
N TRP A 21 1.21 33.39 0.15
CA TRP A 21 0.24 33.13 -0.90
C TRP A 21 -1.16 33.01 -0.32
N ARG A 22 -2.13 33.60 -1.02
CA ARG A 22 -3.54 33.28 -0.85
C ARG A 22 -3.91 32.19 -1.85
N ILE A 23 -4.11 30.99 -1.34
CA ILE A 23 -4.52 29.83 -2.14
C ILE A 23 -6.05 29.70 -2.11
N THR A 24 -6.65 29.50 -3.28
CA THR A 24 -8.10 29.23 -3.42
C THR A 24 -8.33 27.75 -3.67
N VAL A 25 -9.33 27.18 -3.00
CA VAL A 25 -9.84 25.82 -3.27
C VAL A 25 -11.30 25.94 -3.71
N PHE A 26 -11.60 25.41 -4.89
CA PHE A 26 -12.94 25.37 -5.44
C PHE A 26 -13.65 24.13 -4.88
N GLN A 27 -14.69 24.33 -4.09
CA GLN A 27 -15.47 23.23 -3.55
C GLN A 27 -16.24 22.56 -4.68
N LYS A 28 -16.00 21.27 -4.87
CA LYS A 28 -16.82 20.44 -5.76
C LYS A 28 -18.30 20.58 -5.34
N ILE A 29 -19.14 20.98 -6.28
CA ILE A 29 -20.60 21.04 -6.08
C ILE A 29 -21.06 19.59 -5.87
N THR A 30 -21.60 19.28 -4.70
CA THR A 30 -22.18 17.96 -4.40
C THR A 30 -23.67 18.05 -4.68
N GLU A 31 -24.22 17.07 -5.41
CA GLU A 31 -25.66 16.95 -5.67
C GLU A 31 -26.47 16.51 -4.42
N ASP A 32 -25.85 16.48 -3.24
CA ASP A 32 -26.46 16.00 -2.00
C ASP A 32 -27.19 17.11 -1.24
N ALA A 33 -28.28 17.60 -1.84
CA ALA A 33 -29.45 18.00 -1.06
C ALA A 33 -30.34 16.75 -0.90
N PRO A 34 -30.56 16.22 0.32
CA PRO A 34 -31.43 15.06 0.50
C PRO A 34 -32.86 15.47 0.12
N ASN A 35 -33.39 14.86 -0.96
CA ASN A 35 -34.75 15.00 -1.52
C ASN A 35 -34.94 15.92 -2.74
N ALA A 36 -34.15 15.76 -3.80
CA ALA A 36 -34.59 16.17 -5.14
C ALA A 36 -34.57 14.97 -6.11
N PRO A 37 -35.66 14.68 -6.84
CA PRO A 37 -35.65 13.64 -7.87
C PRO A 37 -34.69 14.07 -8.98
N GLY A 38 -33.71 13.19 -9.30
CA GLY A 38 -32.67 13.49 -10.28
C GLY A 38 -33.25 13.87 -11.64
N PRO A 39 -32.68 14.86 -12.36
CA PRO A 39 -33.24 15.30 -13.63
C PRO A 39 -33.01 14.25 -14.72
N SER A 40 -34.04 14.01 -15.53
CA SER A 40 -34.01 13.11 -16.68
C SER A 40 -33.05 13.61 -17.77
N LYS A 41 -32.53 12.67 -18.58
CA LYS A 41 -31.49 12.86 -19.62
C LYS A 41 -31.78 13.98 -20.63
N GLU A 42 -33.02 14.44 -20.76
CA GLU A 42 -33.42 15.54 -21.65
C GLU A 42 -33.10 16.94 -21.11
N LEU A 43 -32.92 17.13 -19.79
CA LEU A 43 -32.57 18.44 -19.22
C LEU A 43 -31.07 18.79 -19.37
N ARG A 44 -30.22 17.82 -19.74
CA ARG A 44 -28.78 18.06 -19.99
C ARG A 44 -28.50 18.95 -21.19
N ARG A 45 -29.50 19.18 -22.05
CA ARG A 45 -29.32 19.90 -23.31
C ARG A 45 -29.81 21.36 -23.29
N SER A 46 -30.43 21.83 -22.20
CA SER A 46 -30.99 23.20 -22.11
C SER A 46 -30.48 24.08 -20.97
N THR A 47 -29.53 23.64 -20.14
CA THR A 47 -28.95 24.43 -19.03
C THR A 47 -27.59 25.05 -19.34
N ARG A 48 -27.36 25.47 -20.59
CA ARG A 48 -26.12 26.13 -21.01
C ARG A 48 -25.94 27.56 -20.46
N GLU A 49 -26.86 28.09 -19.63
CA GLU A 49 -26.88 29.52 -19.26
C GLU A 49 -26.92 29.84 -17.75
N GLN A 50 -26.68 28.88 -16.85
CA GLN A 50 -26.32 29.21 -15.46
C GLN A 50 -25.18 28.31 -14.99
N ARG A 51 -23.93 28.66 -15.36
CA ARG A 51 -22.73 28.11 -14.72
C ARG A 51 -22.73 28.54 -13.25
N VAL A 52 -23.29 27.71 -12.36
CA VAL A 52 -23.13 27.88 -10.91
C VAL A 52 -21.63 27.83 -10.61
N ARG A 53 -21.04 28.96 -10.22
CA ARG A 53 -19.62 29.00 -9.85
C ARG A 53 -19.41 28.11 -8.62
N PRO A 54 -18.42 27.21 -8.63
CA PRO A 54 -18.12 26.40 -7.45
C PRO A 54 -17.76 27.30 -6.27
N LYS A 55 -18.21 26.93 -5.07
CA LYS A 55 -17.98 27.74 -3.86
C LYS A 55 -16.48 27.80 -3.56
N GLU A 56 -15.95 29.01 -3.43
CA GLU A 56 -14.53 29.22 -3.13
C GLU A 56 -14.25 29.24 -1.63
N ARG A 57 -13.09 28.70 -1.24
CA ARG A 57 -12.53 28.85 0.11
C ARG A 57 -11.07 29.27 0.00
N HIS A 58 -10.66 30.25 0.80
CA HIS A 58 -9.34 30.85 0.72
C HIS A 58 -8.49 30.51 1.95
N PHE A 59 -7.21 30.26 1.69
CA PHE A 59 -6.23 29.86 2.68
C PHE A 59 -4.97 30.71 2.53
N LEU A 60 -4.36 31.10 3.64
CA LEU A 60 -3.07 31.77 3.64
C LEU A 60 -1.97 30.75 3.94
N VAL A 61 -0.94 30.72 3.09
CA VAL A 61 0.20 29.80 3.25
C VAL A 61 1.53 30.55 3.16
N GLY A 62 2.50 30.09 3.94
CA GLY A 62 3.91 30.41 3.75
C GLY A 62 4.59 29.43 2.81
N GLU A 63 5.84 29.09 3.10
CA GLU A 63 6.58 28.05 2.39
C GLU A 63 5.96 26.65 2.60
N PRO A 64 6.04 25.76 1.58
CA PRO A 64 5.57 24.39 1.74
C PRO A 64 6.36 23.68 2.84
N PHE A 65 5.64 23.12 3.81
CA PHE A 65 6.18 22.32 4.91
C PHE A 65 6.73 20.98 4.40
N PHE A 66 6.11 20.46 3.33
CA PHE A 66 6.50 19.20 2.70
C PHE A 66 6.56 19.36 1.18
N ARG A 67 7.62 18.82 0.59
CA ARG A 67 7.75 18.57 -0.85
C ARG A 67 8.22 17.14 -1.02
N LEU A 68 7.53 16.35 -1.83
CA LEU A 68 8.15 15.13 -2.33
C LEU A 68 9.40 15.52 -3.11
N PRO A 69 10.57 14.92 -2.83
CA PRO A 69 11.77 15.20 -3.61
C PRO A 69 11.47 14.80 -5.05
N ALA A 70 11.74 15.72 -5.99
CA ALA A 70 11.53 15.49 -7.41
C ALA A 70 12.12 14.13 -7.79
N THR A 71 11.25 13.17 -8.11
CA THR A 71 11.73 11.97 -8.77
C THR A 71 12.14 12.39 -10.18
N PRO A 72 13.20 11.83 -10.79
CA PRO A 72 13.53 12.09 -12.20
C PRO A 72 12.44 11.66 -13.20
N SER A 73 11.26 11.28 -12.69
CA SER A 73 10.15 10.77 -13.45
C SER A 73 9.30 11.95 -13.93
N VAL A 74 9.05 11.99 -15.24
CA VAL A 74 8.08 12.91 -15.87
C VAL A 74 6.63 12.69 -15.38
N PHE A 75 6.40 11.67 -14.54
CA PHE A 75 5.13 11.30 -13.93
C PHE A 75 4.99 11.76 -12.47
N ASP A 76 5.91 12.58 -11.95
CA ASP A 76 5.81 13.10 -10.58
C ASP A 76 4.56 13.99 -10.44
N ILE A 77 3.69 13.63 -9.50
CA ILE A 77 2.46 14.37 -9.18
C ILE A 77 2.74 15.72 -8.47
N GLY A 78 4.01 16.01 -8.13
CA GLY A 78 4.44 17.33 -7.69
C GLY A 78 3.83 17.78 -6.36
N THR A 79 3.53 16.83 -5.48
CA THR A 79 2.78 17.10 -4.23
C THR A 79 3.49 18.09 -3.32
N ARG A 80 2.77 19.13 -2.94
CA ARG A 80 3.17 20.13 -1.95
C ARG A 80 2.19 20.12 -0.78
N GLY A 81 2.73 20.02 0.42
CA GLY A 81 1.97 20.11 1.67
C GLY A 81 2.24 21.42 2.38
N TYR A 82 1.18 22.10 2.82
CA TYR A 82 1.23 23.37 3.53
C TYR A 82 0.53 23.26 4.87
N VAL A 83 1.10 23.90 5.89
CA VAL A 83 0.30 24.35 7.04
C VAL A 83 -0.35 25.66 6.60
N ALA A 84 -1.67 25.68 6.57
CA ALA A 84 -2.44 26.78 6.00
C ALA A 84 -3.35 27.40 7.05
N PHE A 85 -3.50 28.73 7.02
CA PHE A 85 -4.47 29.43 7.84
C PHE A 85 -5.79 29.58 7.07
N ASP A 86 -6.84 28.98 7.60
CA ASP A 86 -8.18 29.09 7.04
C ASP A 86 -8.78 30.45 7.35
N THR A 87 -9.10 31.20 6.30
CA THR A 87 -9.65 32.55 6.44
C THR A 87 -11.10 32.58 6.91
N GLN A 88 -11.84 31.47 6.81
CA GLN A 88 -13.23 31.36 7.26
C GLN A 88 -13.28 30.94 8.73
N ASP A 89 -12.73 29.77 9.05
CA ASP A 89 -12.82 29.19 10.40
C ASP A 89 -11.74 29.71 11.37
N LYS A 90 -10.75 30.46 10.87
CA LYS A 90 -9.63 31.02 11.64
C LYS A 90 -8.78 29.96 12.34
N THR A 91 -8.65 28.78 11.74
CA THR A 91 -7.87 27.65 12.25
C THR A 91 -6.72 27.30 11.31
N LEU A 92 -5.70 26.63 11.86
CA LEU A 92 -4.63 26.03 11.04
C LEU A 92 -5.08 24.65 10.55
N VAL A 93 -4.84 24.39 9.27
CA VAL A 93 -5.24 23.17 8.54
C VAL A 93 -4.10 22.68 7.67
N TYR A 94 -4.18 21.43 7.20
CA TYR A 94 -3.25 20.91 6.22
C TYR A 94 -3.83 21.07 4.82
N LEU A 95 -3.08 21.70 3.91
CA LEU A 95 -3.45 21.87 2.50
C LEU A 95 -2.47 21.08 1.63
N LYS A 96 -3.01 20.15 0.85
CA LYS A 96 -2.31 19.36 -0.17
C LYS A 96 -2.62 19.94 -1.55
N ASP A 97 -1.58 20.24 -2.30
CA ASP A 97 -1.59 20.76 -3.67
C ASP A 97 -0.84 19.76 -4.54
N GLN A 98 -1.52 19.15 -5.52
CA GLN A 98 -0.96 18.05 -6.32
C GLN A 98 -1.60 17.97 -7.71
N TRP A 99 -0.91 17.33 -8.65
CA TRP A 99 -1.48 16.90 -9.91
C TRP A 99 -2.03 15.48 -9.75
N ARG A 100 -3.33 15.26 -9.99
CA ARG A 100 -3.93 13.93 -10.04
C ARG A 100 -4.05 13.47 -11.49
N ILE A 101 -4.07 12.17 -11.72
CA ILE A 101 -4.29 11.66 -13.08
C ILE A 101 -5.78 11.83 -13.45
N ASP A 102 -6.06 12.14 -14.71
CA ASP A 102 -7.42 12.21 -15.25
C ASP A 102 -7.94 10.81 -15.62
N TYR A 103 -8.38 10.06 -14.61
CA TYR A 103 -9.01 8.74 -14.75
C TYR A 103 -10.33 8.67 -13.97
N ASP A 104 -11.20 7.73 -14.34
CA ASP A 104 -12.47 7.39 -13.68
C ASP A 104 -12.29 6.74 -12.28
N GLU A 105 -11.14 6.92 -11.65
CA GLU A 105 -10.86 6.44 -10.30
C GLU A 105 -11.45 7.35 -9.22
N LYS A 106 -11.53 6.82 -7.99
CA LYS A 106 -12.07 7.58 -6.85
C LYS A 106 -11.13 8.74 -6.52
N ILE A 107 -11.69 9.96 -6.45
CA ILE A 107 -10.93 11.13 -6.04
C ILE A 107 -10.73 11.10 -4.52
N GLU A 108 -9.49 11.32 -4.06
CA GLU A 108 -9.09 11.26 -2.65
C GLU A 108 -10.07 12.00 -1.71
N GLY A 109 -10.48 13.22 -2.08
CA GLY A 109 -11.39 14.00 -1.25
C GLY A 109 -12.81 13.42 -1.18
N ASP A 110 -13.30 12.77 -2.24
CA ASP A 110 -14.60 12.08 -2.22
C ASP A 110 -14.54 10.81 -1.37
N VAL A 111 -13.39 10.10 -1.41
CA VAL A 111 -13.13 8.96 -0.52
C VAL A 111 -13.15 9.41 0.93
N ILE A 112 -12.37 10.43 1.30
CA ILE A 112 -12.30 10.94 2.68
C ILE A 112 -13.68 11.45 3.14
N ARG A 113 -14.42 12.16 2.28
CA ARG A 113 -15.81 12.59 2.57
C ARG A 113 -16.68 11.41 2.97
N THR A 114 -16.62 10.34 2.18
CA THR A 114 -17.38 9.10 2.43
C THR A 114 -16.98 8.47 3.76
N LEU A 115 -15.68 8.32 4.01
CA LEU A 115 -15.16 7.79 5.27
C LEU A 115 -15.63 8.62 6.49
N ASN A 116 -15.55 9.95 6.41
CA ASN A 116 -16.01 10.85 7.47
C ASN A 116 -17.52 10.72 7.72
N SER A 117 -18.34 10.64 6.67
CA SER A 117 -19.80 10.48 6.78
C SER A 117 -20.23 9.17 7.47
N LYS A 118 -19.38 8.14 7.38
CA LYS A 118 -19.59 6.84 8.03
C LYS A 118 -18.92 6.76 9.41
N GLY A 119 -18.34 7.85 9.88
CA GLY A 119 -17.69 7.93 11.19
C GLY A 119 -16.51 6.97 11.30
N VAL A 120 -15.72 6.82 10.23
CA VAL A 120 -14.45 6.09 10.27
C VAL A 120 -13.44 6.87 11.10
N GLY A 121 -12.86 6.23 12.11
CA GLY A 121 -11.80 6.80 12.96
C GLY A 121 -10.43 6.79 12.27
N HIS A 122 -9.48 7.53 12.84
CA HIS A 122 -8.06 7.54 12.42
C HIS A 122 -7.81 7.85 10.94
N VAL A 123 -8.70 8.60 10.31
CA VAL A 123 -8.54 9.17 8.97
C VAL A 123 -8.67 10.70 9.03
N PRO A 124 -8.15 11.45 8.04
CA PRO A 124 -8.30 12.89 8.00
C PRO A 124 -9.75 13.35 7.98
N THR A 125 -10.02 14.46 8.65
CA THR A 125 -11.29 15.17 8.54
C THR A 125 -11.21 16.12 7.35
N LEU A 126 -12.04 15.89 6.33
CA LEU A 126 -12.13 16.74 5.15
C LEU A 126 -12.70 18.12 5.49
N VAL A 127 -11.99 19.17 5.07
CA VAL A 127 -12.47 20.55 5.12
C VAL A 127 -13.09 20.93 3.77
N CYS A 128 -12.34 20.75 2.68
CA CYS A 128 -12.80 20.93 1.30
C CYS A 128 -11.79 20.35 0.32
N HIS A 129 -12.23 20.12 -0.92
CA HIS A 129 -11.36 19.74 -2.02
C HIS A 129 -11.99 20.08 -3.37
N GLY A 130 -11.17 20.09 -4.41
CA GLY A 130 -11.63 20.15 -5.79
C GLY A 130 -10.51 20.43 -6.78
N ASP A 131 -10.89 20.34 -8.06
CA ASP A 131 -10.00 20.62 -9.19
C ASP A 131 -9.83 22.14 -9.34
N ILE A 132 -8.61 22.55 -9.70
CA ILE A 132 -8.28 23.94 -9.95
C ILE A 132 -8.84 24.35 -11.30
N ARG A 133 -9.44 25.54 -11.32
CA ARG A 133 -10.07 26.11 -12.50
C ARG A 133 -9.52 27.49 -12.79
N ASP A 134 -9.51 27.86 -14.07
CA ASP A 134 -9.19 29.21 -14.52
C ASP A 134 -10.37 30.17 -14.37
N GLU A 135 -10.22 31.40 -14.88
CA GLU A 135 -11.24 32.46 -14.80
C GLU A 135 -12.51 32.11 -15.60
N ASP A 136 -12.38 31.30 -16.65
CA ASP A 136 -13.48 30.83 -17.48
C ASP A 136 -14.17 29.61 -16.85
N GLY A 137 -13.57 29.01 -15.84
CA GLY A 137 -14.07 27.84 -15.11
C GLY A 137 -13.62 26.52 -15.71
N GLU A 138 -12.68 26.52 -16.66
CA GLU A 138 -12.09 25.32 -17.23
C GLU A 138 -11.06 24.72 -16.27
N VAL A 139 -10.96 23.40 -16.23
CA VAL A 139 -10.06 22.69 -15.32
C VAL A 139 -8.62 22.86 -15.80
N GLN A 140 -7.72 23.18 -14.88
CA GLN A 140 -6.29 23.25 -15.17
C GLN A 140 -5.72 21.85 -15.38
N THR A 141 -5.25 21.58 -16.59
CA THR A 141 -4.64 20.31 -16.99
C THR A 141 -3.15 20.45 -17.32
N SER A 142 -2.41 19.35 -17.23
CA SER A 142 -1.06 19.27 -17.79
C SER A 142 -1.10 19.17 -19.32
N SER A 143 0.03 19.47 -19.97
CA SER A 143 0.20 19.37 -21.43
C SER A 143 1.19 18.27 -21.84
N ASN A 144 1.71 17.48 -20.89
CA ASN A 144 2.81 16.53 -21.12
C ASN A 144 2.46 15.49 -22.20
N GLN A 145 1.22 15.02 -22.19
CA GLN A 145 0.66 14.07 -23.15
C GLN A 145 0.68 14.59 -24.60
N ILE A 146 0.54 15.90 -24.79
CA ILE A 146 0.53 16.53 -26.14
C ILE A 146 1.90 16.41 -26.79
N TYR A 147 2.96 16.50 -25.98
CA TYR A 147 4.34 16.45 -26.46
C TYR A 147 4.93 15.04 -26.43
N TRP A 148 4.43 14.17 -25.54
CA TRP A 148 4.98 12.82 -25.35
C TRP A 148 4.32 11.79 -26.26
N ASN A 149 2.99 11.81 -26.42
CA ASN A 149 2.24 10.78 -27.15
C ASN A 149 2.18 11.10 -28.65
N THR A 150 3.33 11.38 -29.25
CA THR A 150 3.47 11.56 -30.71
C THR A 150 3.52 10.20 -31.41
N GLU A 151 3.17 10.12 -32.70
CA GLU A 151 3.19 8.86 -33.47
C GLU A 151 4.54 8.12 -33.38
N GLU A 152 5.66 8.86 -33.29
CA GLU A 152 7.02 8.31 -33.14
C GLU A 152 7.27 7.68 -31.76
N ASN A 153 6.64 8.18 -30.70
CA ASN A 153 6.87 7.73 -29.33
C ASN A 153 5.91 6.62 -28.88
N VAL A 154 4.69 6.59 -29.43
CA VAL A 154 3.65 5.58 -29.11
C VAL A 154 4.08 4.17 -29.56
N GLU A 155 5.00 4.05 -30.53
CA GLU A 155 5.57 2.77 -30.95
C GLU A 155 6.49 2.14 -29.86
N TYR A 156 7.12 2.96 -29.01
CA TYR A 156 8.16 2.51 -28.07
C TYR A 156 7.81 2.70 -26.59
N TYR A 157 6.87 3.57 -26.25
CA TYR A 157 6.56 3.94 -24.87
C TYR A 157 5.06 3.91 -24.57
N GLU A 158 4.71 3.68 -23.30
CA GLU A 158 3.33 3.81 -22.82
C GLU A 158 2.87 5.28 -22.87
N ASP A 159 1.59 5.49 -23.18
CA ASP A 159 0.96 6.80 -23.19
C ASP A 159 1.11 7.50 -21.83
N VAL A 160 1.56 8.76 -21.85
CA VAL A 160 1.54 9.62 -20.67
C VAL A 160 0.11 10.11 -20.46
N PRO A 161 -0.47 9.89 -19.27
CA PRO A 161 -1.82 10.35 -19.01
C PRO A 161 -1.87 11.86 -18.77
N MET A 162 -2.99 12.46 -19.10
CA MET A 162 -3.29 13.84 -18.72
C MET A 162 -3.46 13.96 -17.21
N MET A 163 -2.98 15.05 -16.64
CA MET A 163 -3.09 15.32 -15.21
C MET A 163 -3.97 16.55 -14.96
N ILE A 164 -4.74 16.53 -13.88
CA ILE A 164 -5.58 17.62 -13.42
C ILE A 164 -4.98 18.19 -12.14
N HIS A 165 -4.84 19.52 -12.07
CA HIS A 165 -4.38 20.18 -10.86
C HIS A 165 -5.48 20.15 -9.80
N TYR A 166 -5.17 19.66 -8.60
CA TYR A 166 -6.14 19.33 -7.56
C TYR A 166 -5.66 19.79 -6.18
N ARG A 167 -6.59 20.30 -5.37
CA ARG A 167 -6.32 20.66 -3.97
C ARG A 167 -7.25 19.94 -3.01
N LEU A 168 -6.68 19.55 -1.87
CA LEU A 168 -7.37 18.90 -0.76
C LEU A 168 -6.96 19.57 0.55
N VAL A 169 -7.94 19.86 1.39
CA VAL A 169 -7.74 20.48 2.71
C VAL A 169 -8.30 19.59 3.80
N GLN A 170 -7.48 19.31 4.80
CA GLN A 170 -7.77 18.45 5.94
C GLN A 170 -7.60 19.23 7.24
N LYS A 171 -8.42 18.91 8.25
CA LYS A 171 -8.43 19.63 9.53
C LYS A 171 -7.14 19.39 10.32
N GLU A 172 -6.72 18.14 10.40
CA GLU A 172 -5.54 17.72 11.14
C GLU A 172 -4.25 18.10 10.39
N VAL A 173 -3.22 18.52 11.13
CA VAL A 173 -1.88 18.78 10.59
C VAL A 173 -0.91 17.73 11.13
N PRO A 174 -0.83 16.54 10.53
CA PRO A 174 -0.08 15.44 11.11
C PRO A 174 1.45 15.61 11.03
N CYS A 175 2.17 14.99 11.96
CA CYS A 175 3.63 14.84 11.93
C CYS A 175 4.05 13.55 11.21
N PRO A 176 5.21 13.54 10.53
CA PRO A 176 5.82 12.31 10.01
C PRO A 176 5.99 11.24 11.08
N LEU A 177 5.82 9.96 10.73
CA LEU A 177 5.92 8.85 11.68
C LEU A 177 7.22 8.88 12.49
N LYS A 178 8.34 9.19 11.84
CA LYS A 178 9.67 9.33 12.45
C LYS A 178 9.74 10.27 13.64
N ASP A 179 8.72 11.08 13.92
CA ASP A 179 8.66 12.01 15.07
C ASP A 179 8.00 11.37 16.32
N PHE A 180 7.72 10.06 16.30
CA PHE A 180 7.22 9.30 17.46
C PHE A 180 8.15 9.42 18.69
N GLY A 181 7.62 9.28 19.90
CA GLY A 181 8.41 9.45 21.13
C GLY A 181 9.29 8.25 21.47
N ARG A 182 8.66 7.10 21.68
CA ARG A 182 9.29 5.81 22.02
C ARG A 182 8.65 4.64 21.26
N SER A 183 9.22 3.44 21.35
CA SER A 183 8.70 2.25 20.65
C SER A 183 7.22 1.95 20.95
N TYR A 184 6.75 2.22 22.17
CA TYR A 184 5.33 2.13 22.54
C TYR A 184 4.46 3.03 21.65
N ASP A 185 4.90 4.26 21.38
CA ASP A 185 4.15 5.22 20.58
C ASP A 185 4.11 4.79 19.12
N LEU A 186 5.22 4.26 18.58
CA LEU A 186 5.24 3.69 17.23
C LEU A 186 4.18 2.59 17.08
N VAL A 187 4.13 1.64 18.02
CA VAL A 187 3.15 0.54 17.98
C VAL A 187 1.72 1.07 18.16
N LYS A 188 1.51 2.07 19.02
CA LYS A 188 0.21 2.71 19.21
C LYS A 188 -0.27 3.42 17.94
N ILE A 189 0.59 4.22 17.31
CA ILE A 189 0.29 4.94 16.07
C ILE A 189 -0.08 3.96 14.95
N VAL A 190 0.70 2.90 14.78
CA VAL A 190 0.40 1.85 13.78
C VAL A 190 -0.92 1.14 14.12
N SER A 191 -1.18 0.84 15.40
CA SER A 191 -2.46 0.23 15.84
C SER A 191 -3.66 1.13 15.56
N ASP A 192 -3.54 2.43 15.79
CA ASP A 192 -4.56 3.44 15.52
C ASP A 192 -4.89 3.50 14.03
N CYS A 193 -3.87 3.56 13.17
CA CYS A 193 -4.06 3.54 11.71
C CYS A 193 -4.66 2.21 11.22
N LEU A 194 -4.24 1.09 11.81
CA LEU A 194 -4.82 -0.22 11.51
C LEU A 194 -6.32 -0.29 11.89
N GLN A 195 -6.72 0.35 12.99
CA GLN A 195 -8.11 0.48 13.40
C GLN A 195 -8.91 1.31 12.39
N GLY A 196 -8.37 2.45 11.95
CA GLY A 196 -9.00 3.26 10.90
C GLY A 196 -9.16 2.51 9.59
N HIS A 197 -8.15 1.72 9.21
CA HIS A 197 -8.21 0.86 8.04
C HIS A 197 -9.27 -0.26 8.19
N GLN A 198 -9.41 -0.90 9.36
CA GLN A 198 -10.49 -1.86 9.62
C GLN A 198 -11.85 -1.21 9.40
N GLU A 199 -12.07 -0.05 10.00
CA GLU A 199 -13.35 0.65 9.90
C GLU A 199 -13.67 1.09 8.47
N ALA A 200 -12.66 1.51 7.69
CA ALA A 200 -12.84 1.82 6.27
C ALA A 200 -13.30 0.60 5.46
N VAL A 201 -12.69 -0.57 5.69
CA VAL A 201 -13.07 -1.82 5.02
C VAL A 201 -14.46 -2.28 5.46
N GLU A 202 -14.76 -2.29 6.76
CA GLU A 202 -16.02 -2.84 7.28
C GLU A 202 -17.22 -1.92 7.05
N LYS A 203 -17.06 -0.61 7.22
CA LYS A 203 -18.17 0.36 7.13
C LYS A 203 -18.41 0.84 5.71
N VAL A 204 -17.37 0.84 4.86
CA VAL A 204 -17.42 1.45 3.52
C VAL A 204 -17.02 0.47 2.42
N GLY A 205 -16.21 -0.54 2.72
CA GLY A 205 -15.69 -1.48 1.72
C GLY A 205 -14.57 -0.89 0.90
N ILE A 206 -13.64 -0.15 1.52
CA ILE A 206 -12.50 0.49 0.83
C ILE A 206 -11.16 0.01 1.39
N LEU A 207 -10.25 -0.37 0.50
CA LEU A 207 -8.83 -0.65 0.77
C LEU A 207 -7.97 0.60 0.55
N HIS A 208 -6.84 0.70 1.24
CA HIS A 208 -5.95 1.86 1.17
C HIS A 208 -4.94 1.76 0.01
N ARG A 209 -4.30 0.59 -0.17
CA ARG A 209 -3.30 0.26 -1.22
C ARG A 209 -1.96 1.00 -1.19
N ASP A 210 -1.83 2.05 -0.38
CA ASP A 210 -0.56 2.77 -0.19
C ASP A 210 -0.20 2.97 1.29
N VAL A 211 -0.38 1.94 2.12
CA VAL A 211 0.08 2.00 3.51
C VAL A 211 1.61 2.06 3.51
N SER A 212 2.17 3.17 4.00
CA SER A 212 3.61 3.44 3.97
C SER A 212 4.03 4.32 5.14
N GLU A 213 5.34 4.46 5.35
CA GLU A 213 5.93 5.34 6.37
C GLU A 213 5.56 6.82 6.20
N ARG A 214 5.17 7.23 4.98
CA ARG A 214 4.71 8.60 4.68
C ARG A 214 3.22 8.81 4.98
N ASN A 215 2.45 7.74 4.93
CA ASN A 215 0.98 7.79 5.00
C ASN A 215 0.46 7.36 6.38
N VAL A 216 1.22 6.55 7.13
CA VAL A 216 1.01 6.34 8.56
C VAL A 216 1.63 7.53 9.28
N MET A 217 0.82 8.43 9.83
CA MET A 217 1.31 9.65 10.47
C MET A 217 0.86 9.77 11.92
N CYS A 218 1.48 10.71 12.64
CA CYS A 218 1.22 10.95 14.05
C CYS A 218 0.56 12.30 14.31
N ILE A 219 -0.21 12.40 15.39
CA ILE A 219 -0.68 13.66 15.96
C ILE A 219 -0.26 13.66 17.43
N PRO A 220 0.68 14.54 17.85
CA PRO A 220 1.04 14.69 19.24
C PRO A 220 -0.07 15.46 19.96
N ILE A 221 -0.52 14.93 21.08
CA ILE A 221 -1.57 15.45 21.94
C ILE A 221 -0.96 15.59 23.32
N GLU A 222 -0.90 16.81 23.83
CA GLU A 222 -0.49 17.02 25.20
C GLU A 222 -1.59 16.63 26.17
N LYS A 223 -1.20 15.91 27.23
CA LYS A 223 -2.07 15.61 28.35
C LYS A 223 -1.37 16.00 29.63
N THR A 224 -2.11 16.66 30.51
CA THR A 224 -1.67 16.93 31.87
C THR A 224 -2.15 15.79 32.76
N GLY A 225 -1.21 15.12 33.41
CA GLY A 225 -1.47 14.08 34.39
C GLY A 225 -2.09 14.64 35.68
N PRO A 226 -2.59 13.76 36.57
CA PRO A 226 -3.14 14.16 37.87
C PRO A 226 -2.10 14.84 38.79
N ASP A 227 -0.82 14.61 38.55
CA ASP A 227 0.35 15.19 39.22
C ASP A 227 0.72 16.60 38.70
N GLY A 228 0.04 17.08 37.65
CA GLY A 228 0.36 18.33 36.98
C GLY A 228 1.50 18.22 35.96
N GLU A 229 2.10 17.04 35.79
CA GLU A 229 3.11 16.81 34.74
C GLU A 229 2.44 16.73 33.38
N THR A 230 3.00 17.41 32.38
CA THR A 230 2.50 17.34 31.00
C THR A 230 3.31 16.32 30.23
N HIS A 231 2.63 15.33 29.64
CA HIS A 231 3.24 14.36 28.74
C HIS A 231 2.61 14.43 27.34
N THR A 232 3.40 14.11 26.33
CA THR A 232 2.90 13.99 24.96
C THR A 232 2.41 12.57 24.73
N GLU A 233 1.14 12.40 24.37
CA GLU A 233 0.63 11.18 23.77
C GLU A 233 0.53 11.33 22.26
N TYR A 234 0.71 10.24 21.53
CA TYR A 234 0.52 10.23 20.09
C TYR A 234 -0.77 9.52 19.70
N LYS A 235 -1.47 10.08 18.72
CA LYS A 235 -2.59 9.45 18.01
C LYS A 235 -2.16 9.15 16.57
N GLY A 236 -2.49 7.96 16.07
CA GLY A 236 -2.26 7.61 14.67
C GLY A 236 -3.37 8.14 13.75
N ILE A 237 -2.97 8.53 12.54
CA ILE A 237 -3.85 8.91 11.44
C ILE A 237 -3.30 8.37 10.11
N LEU A 238 -4.16 7.70 9.34
CA LEU A 238 -3.84 7.13 8.04
C LEU A 238 -4.22 8.12 6.94
N CYS A 239 -3.22 8.73 6.33
CA CYS A 239 -3.32 9.78 5.31
C CYS A 239 -3.13 9.22 3.90
N ASP A 240 -3.46 10.04 2.90
CA ASP A 240 -3.30 9.76 1.47
C ASP A 240 -4.12 8.57 0.93
N TRP A 241 -5.41 8.81 0.77
CA TRP A 241 -6.37 7.84 0.22
C TRP A 241 -6.50 7.94 -1.32
N SER A 242 -5.49 8.48 -1.99
CA SER A 242 -5.53 8.75 -3.44
C SER A 242 -5.54 7.48 -4.30
N LEU A 243 -5.00 6.36 -3.79
CA LEU A 243 -4.96 5.07 -4.48
C LEU A 243 -6.06 4.09 -3.99
N ALA A 244 -6.97 4.57 -3.15
CA ALA A 244 -7.98 3.75 -2.50
C ALA A 244 -8.92 3.09 -3.51
N THR A 245 -9.32 1.84 -3.25
CA THR A 245 -10.21 1.07 -4.14
C THR A 245 -11.23 0.28 -3.36
N ASP A 246 -12.27 -0.19 -4.05
CA ASP A 246 -13.29 -1.02 -3.43
C ASP A 246 -12.69 -2.38 -3.01
N SER A 247 -12.97 -2.80 -1.77
CA SER A 247 -12.58 -4.12 -1.27
C SER A 247 -13.42 -5.18 -1.98
N VAL A 248 -12.76 -6.18 -2.57
CA VAL A 248 -13.48 -7.31 -3.18
C VAL A 248 -14.07 -8.20 -2.07
N PRO A 249 -15.37 -8.55 -2.13
CA PRO A 249 -15.97 -9.45 -1.15
C PRO A 249 -15.28 -10.83 -1.17
N PRO A 250 -15.08 -11.49 -0.01
CA PRO A 250 -14.41 -12.79 0.08
C PRO A 250 -15.01 -13.88 -0.82
N THR A 251 -16.31 -13.79 -1.14
CA THR A 251 -17.05 -14.76 -1.98
C THR A 251 -16.67 -14.72 -3.46
N SER A 252 -15.98 -13.68 -3.91
CA SER A 252 -15.58 -13.47 -5.31
C SER A 252 -14.14 -13.90 -5.60
N ILE A 253 -13.42 -14.27 -4.54
CA ILE A 253 -12.01 -14.62 -4.59
C ILE A 253 -11.95 -16.14 -4.65
N ASN A 254 -11.61 -16.70 -5.81
CA ASN A 254 -11.23 -18.10 -5.88
C ASN A 254 -10.06 -18.33 -4.93
N ASP A 255 -9.93 -19.54 -4.43
CA ASP A 255 -8.97 -19.96 -3.42
C ASP A 255 -7.50 -19.56 -3.76
N ASP A 256 -7.20 -19.30 -5.05
CA ASP A 256 -5.90 -18.87 -5.58
C ASP A 256 -5.73 -17.33 -5.72
N GLY A 257 -6.72 -16.51 -5.33
CA GLY A 257 -6.69 -15.05 -5.44
C GLY A 257 -6.94 -14.48 -6.84
N VAL A 258 -7.34 -15.31 -7.81
CA VAL A 258 -7.63 -14.92 -9.20
C VAL A 258 -9.14 -14.90 -9.43
N VAL A 259 -9.68 -13.74 -9.83
CA VAL A 259 -11.07 -13.64 -10.30
C VAL A 259 -11.15 -14.21 -11.71
N GLU A 260 -11.93 -15.27 -11.93
CA GLU A 260 -12.32 -15.67 -13.29
C GLU A 260 -13.18 -14.55 -13.89
N ILE A 261 -12.62 -13.77 -14.81
CA ILE A 261 -13.42 -12.89 -15.66
C ILE A 261 -14.23 -13.81 -16.58
N LYS A 262 -15.47 -14.11 -16.19
CA LYS A 262 -16.43 -14.80 -17.07
C LYS A 262 -16.67 -13.93 -18.30
N LYS A 263 -16.01 -14.25 -19.42
CA LYS A 263 -16.38 -13.72 -20.73
C LYS A 263 -17.86 -14.03 -20.92
N LYS A 264 -18.70 -13.00 -21.07
CA LYS A 264 -20.11 -13.16 -21.42
C LYS A 264 -20.17 -13.87 -22.77
N GLU A 265 -20.48 -15.17 -22.76
CA GLU A 265 -20.76 -15.94 -23.96
C GLU A 265 -21.89 -15.28 -24.75
N HIS A 266 -21.57 -14.75 -25.92
CA HIS A 266 -22.58 -14.34 -26.89
C HIS A 266 -23.17 -15.60 -27.53
N ARG A 267 -24.42 -15.87 -27.16
CA ARG A 267 -25.29 -16.89 -27.75
C ARG A 267 -25.42 -16.65 -29.26
N THR A 268 -24.74 -17.43 -30.07
CA THR A 268 -24.86 -17.42 -31.54
C THR A 268 -26.19 -18.06 -31.96
N LYS A 269 -27.10 -17.26 -32.52
CA LYS A 269 -28.15 -17.78 -33.41
C LYS A 269 -27.71 -17.56 -34.86
N ASN A 270 -27.45 -18.67 -35.53
CA ASN A 270 -27.14 -18.75 -36.95
C ASN A 270 -28.33 -18.32 -37.82
N GLN A 271 -28.15 -17.32 -38.68
CA GLN A 271 -28.85 -17.30 -39.96
C GLN A 271 -27.97 -16.72 -41.09
N LYS A 272 -28.11 -17.38 -42.25
CA LYS A 272 -27.24 -17.43 -43.43
C LYS A 272 -26.89 -16.10 -44.12
N ARG A 273 -25.61 -15.99 -44.45
CA ARG A 273 -24.94 -15.33 -45.60
C ARG A 273 -25.82 -14.90 -46.79
N THR A 274 -25.59 -13.67 -47.28
CA THR A 274 -25.26 -13.36 -48.69
C THR A 274 -24.30 -12.15 -48.79
N ARG A 275 -23.44 -12.18 -49.81
CA ARG A 275 -22.23 -11.38 -50.10
C ARG A 275 -22.50 -9.96 -50.65
N ARG A 276 -21.68 -8.95 -50.32
CA ARG A 276 -20.65 -8.27 -51.16
C ARG A 276 -20.31 -6.85 -50.63
N ASP A 277 -19.02 -6.67 -50.36
CA ASP A 277 -18.08 -5.53 -50.47
C ASP A 277 -18.47 -4.08 -50.12
N GLU A 278 -17.47 -3.41 -49.49
CA GLU A 278 -17.23 -1.96 -49.28
C GLU A 278 -17.93 -1.27 -48.09
N ASP A 279 -17.22 -1.20 -46.94
CA ASP A 279 -16.78 0.06 -46.32
C ASP A 279 -16.06 -0.22 -44.98
N SER A 280 -14.78 0.16 -44.89
CA SER A 280 -13.99 0.05 -43.67
C SER A 280 -14.22 1.29 -42.79
N SER A 281 -15.10 1.18 -41.79
CA SER A 281 -15.12 2.12 -40.67
C SER A 281 -15.56 1.47 -39.35
N SER A 282 -14.74 1.72 -38.32
CA SER A 282 -15.04 1.71 -36.89
C SER A 282 -15.58 0.44 -36.23
N ILE A 283 -14.69 -0.28 -35.53
CA ILE A 283 -15.03 -0.90 -34.25
C ILE A 283 -14.00 -0.40 -33.23
N SER A 284 -14.48 0.42 -32.30
CA SER A 284 -13.74 0.99 -31.19
C SER A 284 -13.21 -0.13 -30.29
N SER A 285 -11.89 -0.32 -30.32
CA SER A 285 -11.17 -1.00 -29.24
C SER A 285 -11.24 -0.11 -28.00
N ALA A 286 -12.27 -0.32 -27.16
CA ALA A 286 -12.25 0.13 -25.78
C ALA A 286 -11.07 -0.55 -25.08
N SER A 287 -9.97 0.19 -25.06
CA SER A 287 -8.65 -0.17 -24.58
C SER A 287 -8.71 -0.58 -23.12
N SER A 288 -8.47 -1.86 -22.83
CA SER A 288 -8.29 -2.41 -21.48
C SER A 288 -6.90 -2.11 -20.92
N THR A 289 -6.35 -0.93 -21.19
CA THR A 289 -4.94 -0.58 -20.93
C THR A 289 -4.71 0.15 -19.61
N ALA A 290 -5.76 0.56 -18.89
CA ALA A 290 -5.64 1.42 -17.70
C ALA A 290 -5.27 0.68 -16.38
N SER A 291 -4.85 -0.60 -16.42
CA SER A 291 -4.42 -1.35 -15.23
C SER A 291 -2.89 -1.43 -15.07
N SER A 292 -2.09 -0.80 -15.95
CA SER A 292 -0.62 -0.96 -15.97
C SER A 292 0.18 0.08 -15.16
N LEU A 293 -0.42 1.20 -14.74
CA LEU A 293 0.31 2.24 -14.01
C LEU A 293 0.53 1.87 -12.54
N ARG A 294 1.69 1.27 -12.25
CA ARG A 294 2.45 1.24 -10.97
C ARG A 294 1.74 1.97 -9.78
N MET A 295 0.85 1.29 -9.05
CA MET A 295 0.17 1.88 -7.88
C MET A 295 0.78 1.40 -6.56
N GLY A 296 1.16 2.34 -5.68
CA GLY A 296 1.61 2.09 -4.30
C GLY A 296 3.13 2.20 -4.08
N THR A 297 3.53 2.57 -2.86
CA THR A 297 4.93 2.67 -2.43
C THR A 297 5.54 1.29 -2.37
N TRP A 298 6.29 0.93 -3.40
CA TRP A 298 6.83 -0.41 -3.61
C TRP A 298 7.60 -0.98 -2.39
N LYS A 299 8.28 -0.10 -1.62
CA LYS A 299 9.00 -0.47 -0.38
C LYS A 299 8.09 -1.15 0.64
N PHE A 300 6.80 -0.83 0.66
CA PHE A 300 5.82 -1.38 1.59
C PHE A 300 4.80 -2.30 0.92
N MET A 301 4.83 -2.41 -0.41
CA MET A 301 3.99 -3.34 -1.15
C MET A 301 4.25 -4.80 -0.73
N SER A 302 3.18 -5.59 -0.66
CA SER A 302 3.23 -7.02 -0.35
C SER A 302 4.01 -7.80 -1.40
N ILE A 303 4.56 -8.95 -1.01
CA ILE A 303 5.27 -9.85 -1.94
C ILE A 303 4.32 -10.26 -3.08
N ARG A 304 3.07 -10.65 -2.78
CA ARG A 304 2.11 -11.07 -3.81
C ARG A 304 1.74 -9.95 -4.79
N LEU A 305 1.60 -8.69 -4.34
CA LEU A 305 1.32 -7.58 -5.26
C LEU A 305 2.54 -7.26 -6.12
N SER A 306 3.74 -7.37 -5.54
CA SER A 306 5.00 -7.17 -6.25
C SER A 306 5.20 -8.21 -7.36
N ASP A 307 4.86 -9.48 -7.09
CA ASP A 307 5.05 -10.61 -8.02
C ASP A 307 3.95 -10.73 -9.09
N HIS A 308 2.73 -10.30 -8.77
CA HIS A 308 1.56 -10.42 -9.65
C HIS A 308 0.86 -9.08 -9.81
N ARG A 309 1.46 -8.18 -10.58
CA ARG A 309 1.03 -6.78 -10.75
C ARG A 309 -0.40 -6.58 -11.24
N MET A 310 -0.95 -7.56 -11.95
CA MET A 310 -2.32 -7.50 -12.50
C MET A 310 -3.39 -8.05 -11.54
N ARG A 311 -3.00 -8.56 -10.35
CA ARG A 311 -3.98 -9.10 -9.42
C ARG A 311 -4.69 -7.98 -8.67
N LEU A 312 -5.89 -8.28 -8.20
CA LEU A 312 -6.63 -7.38 -7.33
C LEU A 312 -5.99 -7.35 -5.93
N PRO A 313 -5.87 -6.15 -5.33
CA PRO A 313 -5.41 -5.98 -3.96
C PRO A 313 -6.45 -6.54 -2.99
N THR A 314 -5.96 -6.98 -1.83
CA THR A 314 -6.76 -7.62 -0.77
C THR A 314 -6.43 -7.00 0.59
N VAL A 315 -7.24 -7.26 1.61
CA VAL A 315 -6.98 -6.80 2.98
C VAL A 315 -5.61 -7.25 3.47
N GLN A 316 -5.21 -8.49 3.15
CA GLN A 316 -3.91 -9.07 3.48
C GLN A 316 -2.73 -8.19 3.03
N ASP A 317 -2.89 -7.48 1.92
CA ASP A 317 -1.83 -6.66 1.34
C ASP A 317 -1.58 -5.38 2.13
N ASP A 318 -2.66 -4.73 2.54
CA ASP A 318 -2.57 -3.56 3.42
C ASP A 318 -2.09 -3.99 4.82
N LEU A 319 -2.50 -5.17 5.33
CA LEU A 319 -1.99 -5.73 6.60
C LEU A 319 -0.48 -6.00 6.55
N GLU A 320 0.03 -6.55 5.45
CA GLU A 320 1.47 -6.78 5.26
C GLU A 320 2.24 -5.46 5.19
N SER A 321 1.64 -4.45 4.54
CA SER A 321 2.20 -3.10 4.47
C SER A 321 2.33 -2.46 5.86
N PHE A 322 1.35 -2.63 6.77
CA PHE A 322 1.47 -2.19 8.17
C PHE A 322 2.61 -2.88 8.92
N PHE A 323 2.82 -4.18 8.67
CA PHE A 323 3.94 -4.91 9.23
C PHE A 323 5.29 -4.37 8.72
N TYR A 324 5.38 -4.05 7.43
CA TYR A 324 6.58 -3.45 6.85
C TYR A 324 6.87 -2.05 7.40
N VAL A 325 5.86 -1.21 7.64
CA VAL A 325 6.04 0.09 8.32
C VAL A 325 6.63 -0.09 9.71
N LEU A 326 6.12 -1.05 10.48
CA LEU A 326 6.63 -1.35 11.83
C LEU A 326 8.11 -1.78 11.81
N LEU A 327 8.48 -2.66 10.87
CA LEU A 327 9.87 -3.11 10.70
C LEU A 327 10.80 -1.97 10.26
N TYR A 328 10.37 -1.20 9.26
CA TYR A 328 11.15 -0.12 8.68
C TYR A 328 11.50 0.95 9.72
N GLU A 329 10.51 1.44 10.46
CA GLU A 329 10.70 2.44 11.50
C GLU A 329 11.45 1.86 12.72
N GLY A 330 11.15 0.62 13.10
CA GLY A 330 11.85 -0.07 14.18
C GLY A 330 13.34 -0.16 13.93
N VAL A 331 13.75 -0.61 12.74
CA VAL A 331 15.18 -0.74 12.39
C VAL A 331 15.87 0.62 12.24
N ARG A 332 15.16 1.65 11.80
CA ARG A 332 15.79 2.98 11.69
C ARG A 332 15.98 3.66 13.04
N TYR A 333 15.03 3.50 13.96
CA TYR A 333 14.94 4.36 15.15
C TYR A 333 14.98 3.62 16.49
N LEU A 334 15.17 2.29 16.53
CA LEU A 334 15.32 1.53 17.78
C LEU A 334 16.64 0.73 17.79
N SER A 335 17.17 0.48 18.99
CA SER A 335 18.36 -0.36 19.16
C SER A 335 18.06 -1.82 18.82
N HIS A 336 18.91 -2.46 18.01
CA HIS A 336 18.75 -3.85 17.57
C HIS A 336 20.08 -4.57 17.33
N ASN A 337 20.02 -5.82 16.87
CA ASN A 337 21.19 -6.65 16.53
C ASN A 337 21.61 -6.62 15.05
N SER A 338 20.88 -5.93 14.15
CA SER A 338 21.32 -5.76 12.77
C SER A 338 22.64 -4.96 12.71
N PRO A 339 23.71 -5.49 12.09
CA PRO A 339 25.02 -4.84 12.07
C PRO A 339 25.11 -3.67 11.09
N ASN A 340 24.23 -3.61 10.09
CA ASN A 340 24.22 -2.56 9.09
C ASN A 340 22.79 -2.21 8.66
N VAL A 341 22.28 -1.11 9.20
CA VAL A 341 20.93 -0.61 8.90
C VAL A 341 20.78 -0.23 7.43
N THR A 342 21.79 0.41 6.83
CA THR A 342 21.73 0.80 5.41
C THR A 342 21.57 -0.41 4.50
N LEU A 343 22.37 -1.48 4.72
CA LEU A 343 22.23 -2.72 3.95
C LEU A 343 20.91 -3.42 4.23
N PHE A 344 20.46 -3.47 5.48
CA PHE A 344 19.17 -4.05 5.82
C PHE A 344 18.04 -3.36 5.06
N ILE A 345 18.00 -2.02 5.09
CA ILE A 345 17.01 -1.23 4.36
C ILE A 345 17.15 -1.44 2.86
N ASP A 346 18.38 -1.51 2.33
CA ASP A 346 18.61 -1.73 0.92
C ASP A 346 18.07 -3.10 0.46
N GLU A 347 18.53 -4.20 1.07
CA GLU A 347 18.18 -5.57 0.71
C GLU A 347 16.69 -5.89 0.90
N ASN A 348 16.05 -5.32 1.93
CA ASN A 348 14.64 -5.59 2.22
C ASN A 348 13.70 -4.60 1.53
N PHE A 349 14.05 -3.32 1.46
CA PHE A 349 13.13 -2.25 1.07
C PHE A 349 13.54 -1.46 -0.17
N ASP A 350 14.83 -1.39 -0.56
CA ASP A 350 15.29 -0.59 -1.72
C ASP A 350 15.72 -1.40 -2.97
N GLN A 351 16.00 -2.70 -2.84
CA GLN A 351 16.26 -3.60 -3.96
C GLN A 351 15.00 -4.17 -4.63
N HIS A 352 15.02 -4.29 -5.96
CA HIS A 352 14.01 -5.01 -6.74
C HIS A 352 14.68 -5.99 -7.70
N GLY A 353 14.10 -7.18 -7.87
CA GLY A 353 14.58 -8.12 -8.88
C GLY A 353 14.00 -7.81 -10.25
N ASP A 354 14.74 -8.09 -11.32
CA ASP A 354 14.21 -8.19 -12.68
C ASP A 354 14.46 -9.62 -13.17
N TYR A 355 13.39 -10.35 -13.46
CA TYR A 355 13.45 -11.70 -14.01
C TYR A 355 12.66 -11.76 -15.31
N GLY A 356 13.39 -11.74 -16.43
CA GLY A 356 12.78 -11.82 -17.77
C GLY A 356 11.87 -10.63 -18.12
N GLY A 357 12.21 -9.41 -17.66
CA GLY A 357 11.39 -8.20 -17.86
C GLY A 357 10.25 -8.06 -16.86
N ARG A 358 10.18 -8.93 -15.84
CA ARG A 358 9.22 -8.84 -14.74
C ARG A 358 9.93 -8.40 -13.49
N HIS A 359 9.56 -7.21 -13.01
CA HIS A 359 9.94 -6.75 -11.70
C HIS A 359 9.32 -7.64 -10.61
N VAL A 360 10.15 -8.25 -9.78
CA VAL A 360 9.75 -9.11 -8.65
C VAL A 360 10.16 -8.47 -7.32
N CYS A 361 9.51 -8.91 -6.22
CA CYS A 361 9.84 -8.37 -4.90
C CYS A 361 11.31 -8.60 -4.51
N SER A 362 11.82 -7.82 -3.55
CA SER A 362 13.16 -7.99 -3.00
C SER A 362 13.35 -9.41 -2.44
N GLY A 363 14.54 -9.99 -2.64
CA GLY A 363 14.90 -11.25 -2.00
C GLY A 363 14.83 -11.15 -0.48
N GLY A 364 15.29 -10.02 0.07
CA GLY A 364 15.28 -9.75 1.51
C GLY A 364 13.87 -9.83 2.13
N LYS A 365 12.83 -9.27 1.49
CA LYS A 365 11.44 -9.41 1.98
C LYS A 365 11.01 -10.87 2.04
N ARG A 366 11.33 -11.66 1.01
CA ARG A 366 10.98 -13.09 0.99
C ARG A 366 11.70 -13.81 2.12
N ASP A 367 12.98 -13.54 2.33
CA ASP A 367 13.80 -14.20 3.35
C ASP A 367 13.36 -13.80 4.76
N MET A 368 13.02 -12.52 4.96
CA MET A 368 12.44 -12.03 6.21
C MET A 368 11.14 -12.77 6.55
N ILE A 369 10.23 -12.91 5.58
CA ILE A 369 8.96 -13.61 5.79
C ILE A 369 9.16 -15.12 5.95
N ARG A 370 10.05 -15.75 5.17
CA ARG A 370 10.27 -17.20 5.19
C ARG A 370 11.02 -17.68 6.43
N SER A 371 12.00 -16.91 6.89
CA SER A 371 12.98 -17.38 7.86
C SER A 371 13.03 -16.52 9.14
N ASN A 372 12.40 -15.34 9.17
CA ASN A 372 12.55 -14.34 10.23
C ASN A 372 14.02 -13.95 10.49
N VAL A 373 14.88 -14.15 9.48
CA VAL A 373 16.32 -13.90 9.54
C VAL A 373 16.64 -13.02 8.33
N PRO A 374 17.11 -11.77 8.53
CA PRO A 374 17.66 -11.01 7.43
C PRO A 374 18.93 -11.72 6.93
N ILE A 375 18.94 -12.13 5.66
CA ILE A 375 20.13 -12.70 5.03
C ILE A 375 20.95 -11.52 4.50
N HIS A 376 22.07 -11.22 5.17
CA HIS A 376 23.01 -10.19 4.75
C HIS A 376 24.17 -10.82 4.01
N HIS A 377 24.26 -10.72 2.68
CA HIS A 377 25.43 -11.21 1.90
C HIS A 377 25.97 -12.61 2.33
N GLY A 378 25.10 -13.56 2.72
CA GLY A 378 25.50 -14.90 3.17
C GLY A 378 26.07 -14.98 4.61
N LEU A 379 26.10 -13.88 5.37
CA LEU A 379 26.44 -13.85 6.79
C LEU A 379 25.16 -13.94 7.64
N TYR A 380 25.01 -15.08 8.32
CA TYR A 380 23.89 -15.33 9.22
C TYR A 380 24.03 -14.48 10.50
N THR A 381 23.16 -13.47 10.68
CA THR A 381 23.16 -12.61 11.88
C THR A 381 22.13 -13.03 12.94
N GLY A 382 21.38 -14.12 12.68
CA GLY A 382 20.27 -14.57 13.52
C GLY A 382 19.00 -13.73 13.34
N PRO A 383 17.90 -14.06 14.05
CA PRO A 383 16.66 -13.30 13.94
C PRO A 383 16.82 -11.84 14.36
N LEU A 384 16.09 -10.93 13.68
CA LEU A 384 16.06 -9.53 14.07
C LEU A 384 15.52 -9.40 15.50
N ALA A 385 16.30 -8.78 16.38
CA ALA A 385 15.98 -8.58 17.78
C ALA A 385 16.27 -7.15 18.22
N PHE A 386 15.22 -6.48 18.67
CA PHE A 386 15.27 -5.17 19.33
C PHE A 386 15.73 -5.33 20.78
N ARG A 387 16.59 -4.41 21.23
CA ARG A 387 17.19 -4.42 22.56
C ARG A 387 16.39 -3.53 23.50
N HIS A 388 16.06 -4.04 24.67
CA HIS A 388 15.49 -3.22 25.73
C HIS A 388 16.61 -2.34 26.33
N THR A 389 16.25 -1.15 26.82
CA THR A 389 17.21 -0.15 27.31
C THR A 389 17.96 -0.56 28.57
N ASP A 390 17.41 -1.51 29.34
CA ASP A 390 18.07 -2.10 30.51
C ASP A 390 19.02 -3.26 30.16
N GLY A 391 19.04 -3.72 28.90
CA GLY A 391 19.90 -4.82 28.45
C GLY A 391 19.50 -6.23 28.94
N GLU A 392 18.56 -6.33 29.87
CA GLU A 392 18.18 -7.60 30.51
C GLU A 392 16.86 -8.14 29.96
N ARG A 393 15.87 -7.27 29.76
CA ARG A 393 14.52 -7.69 29.35
C ARG A 393 14.43 -7.87 27.84
N ALA A 394 13.57 -8.78 27.41
CA ALA A 394 13.18 -8.86 26.01
C ALA A 394 12.30 -7.65 25.65
N HIS A 395 12.67 -6.93 24.59
CA HIS A 395 11.86 -5.83 24.09
C HIS A 395 10.49 -6.34 23.61
N PRO A 396 9.35 -5.72 24.00
CA PRO A 396 8.01 -6.16 23.60
C PRO A 396 7.77 -6.26 22.08
N LEU A 397 8.45 -5.42 21.29
CA LEU A 397 8.36 -5.41 19.83
C LEU A 397 8.81 -6.74 19.20
N ASN A 398 9.75 -7.47 19.83
CA ASN A 398 10.22 -8.76 19.34
C ASN A 398 9.09 -9.80 19.26
N ALA A 399 8.21 -9.82 20.27
CA ALA A 399 7.08 -10.74 20.29
C ALA A 399 6.05 -10.40 19.19
N LEU A 400 5.82 -9.11 18.95
CA LEU A 400 4.97 -8.65 17.84
C LEU A 400 5.53 -9.09 16.50
N VAL A 401 6.79 -8.73 16.21
CA VAL A 401 7.46 -9.06 14.94
C VAL A 401 7.48 -10.56 14.71
N THR A 402 7.92 -11.35 15.70
CA THR A 402 7.97 -12.82 15.57
C THR A 402 6.60 -13.42 15.26
N THR A 403 5.54 -12.93 15.92
CA THR A 403 4.18 -13.43 15.71
C THR A 403 3.68 -13.07 14.31
N LEU A 404 3.83 -11.81 13.90
CA LEU A 404 3.42 -11.34 12.56
C LEU A 404 4.18 -12.07 11.45
N THR A 405 5.51 -12.21 11.58
CA THR A 405 6.31 -12.99 10.63
C THR A 405 5.78 -14.42 10.53
N SER A 406 5.42 -15.06 11.64
CA SER A 406 4.88 -16.43 11.62
C SER A 406 3.53 -16.56 10.90
N TRP A 407 2.70 -15.51 10.95
CA TRP A 407 1.40 -15.48 10.26
C TRP A 407 1.58 -15.28 8.77
N PHE A 408 2.41 -14.31 8.36
CA PHE A 408 2.70 -14.08 6.95
C PHE A 408 3.47 -15.26 6.35
N LYS A 409 4.42 -15.87 7.06
CA LYS A 409 5.08 -17.10 6.64
C LYS A 409 4.04 -18.18 6.31
N ALA A 410 3.14 -18.48 7.23
CA ALA A 410 2.08 -19.46 7.01
C ALA A 410 1.17 -19.10 5.83
N TYR A 411 0.87 -17.82 5.65
CA TYR A 411 0.12 -17.31 4.49
C TYR A 411 0.83 -17.59 3.16
N TYR A 412 2.12 -17.32 3.10
CA TYR A 412 2.94 -17.56 1.92
C TYR A 412 3.22 -19.03 1.67
N ASP A 413 3.45 -19.85 2.70
CA ASP A 413 3.55 -21.31 2.58
C ASP A 413 2.28 -21.85 1.88
N ILE A 414 1.08 -21.46 2.32
CA ILE A 414 -0.17 -21.90 1.65
C ILE A 414 -0.30 -21.34 0.22
N CYS A 415 0.03 -20.06 -0.01
CA CYS A 415 -0.14 -19.44 -1.33
C CYS A 415 0.84 -20.00 -2.38
N TYR A 416 2.11 -20.22 -2.01
CA TYR A 416 3.14 -20.71 -2.93
C TYR A 416 3.11 -22.23 -3.07
N ASP A 417 2.89 -22.98 -1.99
CA ASP A 417 2.86 -24.44 -2.10
C ASP A 417 1.62 -24.94 -2.87
N ARG A 418 0.55 -24.14 -3.02
CA ARG A 418 -0.53 -24.47 -3.97
C ARG A 418 -0.09 -24.43 -5.43
N ILE A 419 0.89 -23.59 -5.76
CA ILE A 419 1.51 -23.53 -7.08
C ILE A 419 2.40 -24.77 -7.25
N GLU A 420 3.19 -25.12 -6.24
CA GLU A 420 4.02 -26.34 -6.25
C GLU A 420 3.21 -27.64 -6.13
N LEU A 421 2.00 -27.65 -5.52
CA LEU A 421 1.06 -28.79 -5.49
C LEU A 421 0.46 -29.13 -6.85
N LYS A 422 0.28 -28.14 -7.73
CA LYS A 422 -0.04 -28.41 -9.14
C LYS A 422 1.15 -29.06 -9.87
N GLU A 423 2.36 -28.93 -9.34
CA GLU A 423 3.62 -29.53 -9.83
C GLU A 423 4.27 -30.54 -8.86
N HIS A 424 3.56 -31.12 -7.90
CA HIS A 424 4.18 -32.12 -7.02
C HIS A 424 4.75 -33.25 -7.88
N VAL A 425 6.01 -33.60 -7.62
CA VAL A 425 6.71 -34.69 -8.30
C VAL A 425 5.87 -35.94 -8.10
N LYS A 426 5.15 -36.33 -9.14
CA LYS A 426 4.34 -37.55 -9.09
C LYS A 426 5.30 -38.71 -8.88
N PRO A 427 5.04 -39.62 -7.92
CA PRO A 427 5.84 -40.82 -7.80
C PRO A 427 5.87 -41.53 -9.15
N MET A 428 7.05 -42.03 -9.53
CA MET A 428 7.25 -42.63 -10.84
C MET A 428 6.28 -43.81 -11.00
N ARG A 429 5.40 -43.74 -12.01
CA ARG A 429 4.44 -44.83 -12.27
C ARG A 429 5.18 -46.02 -12.85
N SER A 430 4.76 -47.24 -12.52
CA SER A 430 5.34 -48.50 -13.03
C SER A 430 5.51 -48.52 -14.56
N ARG A 431 4.61 -47.86 -15.30
CA ARG A 431 4.65 -47.73 -16.77
C ARG A 431 5.74 -46.79 -17.31
N ASP A 432 6.24 -45.85 -16.50
CA ASP A 432 7.32 -44.92 -16.85
C ASP A 432 8.71 -45.49 -16.48
N ILE A 433 8.77 -46.41 -15.51
CA ILE A 433 9.98 -47.19 -15.16
C ILE A 433 10.46 -48.01 -16.36
N GLY A 434 9.54 -48.63 -17.10
CA GLY A 434 9.87 -49.39 -18.31
C GLY A 434 10.48 -48.55 -19.44
N LYS A 435 10.10 -47.27 -19.57
CA LYS A 435 10.71 -46.34 -20.53
C LYS A 435 12.10 -45.89 -20.10
N TYR A 436 12.30 -45.65 -18.81
CA TYR A 436 13.61 -45.32 -18.23
C TYR A 436 14.61 -46.49 -18.37
N ARG A 437 14.14 -47.75 -18.22
CA ARG A 437 14.93 -48.97 -18.50
C ARG A 437 15.41 -49.07 -19.94
N ALA A 438 14.51 -48.83 -20.90
CA ALA A 438 14.81 -48.94 -22.32
C ALA A 438 15.89 -47.94 -22.80
N LEU A 439 16.02 -46.80 -22.12
CA LEU A 439 17.03 -45.77 -22.42
C LEU A 439 18.42 -46.07 -21.83
N ARG A 440 18.54 -46.92 -20.80
CA ARG A 440 19.81 -47.18 -20.07
C ARG A 440 20.56 -48.45 -20.49
N GLY A 441 19.97 -49.34 -21.28
CA GLY A 441 20.68 -50.45 -21.93
C GLY A 441 21.46 -51.41 -21.00
N GLY A 442 20.92 -51.76 -19.82
CA GLY A 442 21.58 -52.65 -18.84
C GLY A 442 21.02 -54.07 -18.84
N THR A 443 21.90 -55.07 -18.67
CA THR A 443 21.60 -56.51 -18.63
C THR A 443 21.24 -57.02 -17.22
N SER A 444 20.12 -57.75 -17.14
CA SER A 444 19.53 -58.70 -16.16
C SER A 444 19.95 -58.83 -14.68
N ASP A 445 21.05 -58.27 -14.17
CA ASP A 445 21.49 -58.52 -12.77
C ASP A 445 21.34 -57.29 -11.83
N GLU A 446 20.98 -56.10 -12.35
CA GLU A 446 20.72 -54.88 -11.57
C GLU A 446 19.21 -54.61 -11.31
N GLU A 447 18.34 -55.57 -11.65
CA GLU A 447 16.88 -55.36 -11.68
C GLU A 447 16.25 -55.16 -10.29
N SER A 448 16.70 -55.88 -9.25
CA SER A 448 16.17 -55.71 -7.88
C SER A 448 16.66 -54.43 -7.23
N ASP A 449 17.93 -54.08 -7.43
CA ASP A 449 18.54 -52.90 -6.84
C ASP A 449 17.96 -51.60 -7.41
N THR A 450 17.48 -51.61 -8.65
CA THR A 450 16.83 -50.43 -9.25
C THR A 450 15.37 -50.27 -8.83
N GLU A 451 14.58 -51.35 -8.73
CA GLU A 451 13.20 -51.27 -8.23
C GLU A 451 13.16 -50.88 -6.75
N ASP A 452 13.99 -51.50 -5.90
CA ASP A 452 14.07 -51.16 -4.48
C ASP A 452 14.52 -49.71 -4.26
N ASN A 453 15.42 -49.19 -5.09
CA ASN A 453 15.90 -47.82 -4.99
C ASN A 453 14.84 -46.80 -5.46
N ILE A 454 14.07 -47.11 -6.51
CA ILE A 454 12.92 -46.31 -6.94
C ILE A 454 11.81 -46.33 -5.89
N GLU A 455 11.54 -47.49 -5.28
CA GLU A 455 10.53 -47.63 -4.24
C GLU A 455 10.93 -46.86 -2.98
N ARG A 456 12.20 -46.93 -2.55
CA ARG A 456 12.72 -46.10 -1.46
C ARG A 456 12.62 -44.61 -1.77
N GLN A 457 12.92 -44.20 -3.00
CA GLN A 457 12.81 -42.80 -3.43
C GLN A 457 11.34 -42.33 -3.41
N ASN A 458 10.41 -43.13 -3.92
CA ASN A 458 8.97 -42.83 -3.85
C ASN A 458 8.47 -42.78 -2.40
N GLN A 459 8.92 -43.68 -1.51
CA GLN A 459 8.57 -43.65 -0.09
C GLN A 459 9.13 -42.40 0.63
N MET A 460 10.31 -41.91 0.25
CA MET A 460 10.85 -40.64 0.75
C MET A 460 9.99 -39.46 0.28
N ILE A 461 9.63 -39.41 -1.00
CA ILE A 461 8.74 -38.40 -1.58
C ILE A 461 7.38 -38.41 -0.88
N ASP A 462 6.79 -39.58 -0.64
CA ASP A 462 5.50 -39.70 0.05
C ASP A 462 5.56 -39.22 1.50
N LYS A 463 6.64 -39.54 2.23
CA LYS A 463 6.85 -39.03 3.60
C LYS A 463 7.03 -37.52 3.62
N GLU A 464 7.72 -36.96 2.65
CA GLU A 464 7.92 -35.51 2.51
C GLU A 464 6.59 -34.82 2.18
N ASN A 465 5.82 -35.34 1.23
CA ASN A 465 4.47 -34.87 0.89
C ASN A 465 3.53 -34.91 2.11
N GLN A 466 3.56 -35.99 2.91
CA GLN A 466 2.76 -36.09 4.14
C GLN A 466 3.17 -35.05 5.20
N ARG A 467 4.48 -34.77 5.34
CA ARG A 467 4.98 -33.71 6.24
C ARG A 467 4.53 -32.33 5.77
N SER A 468 4.62 -32.05 4.48
CA SER A 468 4.16 -30.78 3.89
C SER A 468 2.66 -30.59 4.08
N LEU A 469 1.84 -31.62 3.85
CA LEU A 469 0.39 -31.59 4.11
C LEU A 469 0.04 -31.35 5.59
N ALA A 470 0.76 -31.98 6.52
CA ALA A 470 0.56 -31.75 7.95
C ALA A 470 0.95 -30.30 8.36
N MET A 471 2.05 -29.78 7.81
CA MET A 471 2.47 -28.39 8.00
C MET A 471 1.42 -27.42 7.44
N MET A 472 0.86 -27.70 6.26
CA MET A 472 -0.23 -26.92 5.67
C MET A 472 -1.47 -26.88 6.54
N GLU A 473 -1.90 -28.01 7.09
CA GLU A 473 -3.07 -28.08 7.96
C GLU A 473 -2.85 -27.27 9.25
N GLN A 474 -1.64 -27.31 9.81
CA GLN A 474 -1.28 -26.46 10.95
C GLN A 474 -1.24 -24.96 10.56
N ASN A 475 -0.77 -24.64 9.36
CA ASN A 475 -0.71 -23.28 8.84
C ASN A 475 -2.09 -22.70 8.49
N ARG A 476 -3.10 -23.54 8.17
CA ARG A 476 -4.46 -23.07 7.84
C ARG A 476 -5.09 -22.21 8.93
N VAL A 477 -4.89 -22.57 10.19
CA VAL A 477 -5.36 -21.77 11.35
C VAL A 477 -4.70 -20.40 11.38
N ARG A 478 -3.40 -20.33 11.07
CA ARG A 478 -2.63 -19.08 11.05
C ARG A 478 -3.00 -18.18 9.88
N VAL A 479 -3.43 -18.73 8.75
CA VAL A 479 -3.86 -17.92 7.59
C VAL A 479 -5.22 -17.30 7.78
N VAL A 480 -6.13 -17.98 8.51
CA VAL A 480 -7.45 -17.43 8.83
C VAL A 480 -7.35 -16.10 9.58
N VAL A 481 -6.29 -15.91 10.40
CA VAL A 481 -6.10 -14.69 11.19
C VAL A 481 -5.78 -13.46 10.34
N LEU A 482 -5.33 -13.63 9.10
CA LEU A 482 -5.04 -12.55 8.15
C LEU A 482 -6.21 -12.26 7.20
N LYS A 483 -7.35 -12.96 7.33
CA LYS A 483 -8.54 -12.69 6.49
C LYS A 483 -9.17 -11.33 6.76
N ASN A 484 -8.97 -10.80 7.96
CA ASN A 484 -9.44 -9.50 8.39
C ASN A 484 -8.46 -8.92 9.44
N HIS A 485 -8.80 -7.76 10.01
CA HIS A 485 -7.92 -7.02 10.90
C HIS A 485 -7.95 -7.52 12.36
N ASP A 486 -8.97 -8.29 12.75
CA ASP A 486 -9.30 -8.57 14.15
C ASP A 486 -8.14 -9.15 14.95
N ALA A 487 -7.48 -10.18 14.40
CA ALA A 487 -6.41 -10.86 15.09
C ALA A 487 -5.16 -9.96 15.22
N MET A 488 -4.84 -9.19 14.18
CA MET A 488 -3.72 -8.26 14.20
C MET A 488 -3.98 -7.12 15.20
N LEU A 489 -5.19 -6.55 15.22
CA LEU A 489 -5.57 -5.57 16.23
C LEU A 489 -5.56 -6.13 17.65
N ALA A 490 -6.05 -7.36 17.85
CA ALA A 490 -5.99 -8.02 19.15
C ALA A 490 -4.55 -8.22 19.62
N LEU A 491 -3.63 -8.58 18.72
CA LEU A 491 -2.20 -8.70 19.00
C LEU A 491 -1.58 -7.35 19.40
N PHE A 492 -1.86 -6.28 18.68
CA PHE A 492 -1.38 -4.93 19.01
C PHE A 492 -1.94 -4.44 20.35
N ARG A 493 -3.26 -4.57 20.57
CA ARG A 493 -3.91 -4.20 21.85
C ARG A 493 -3.31 -4.98 23.02
N LYS A 494 -3.06 -6.28 22.85
CA LYS A 494 -2.41 -7.11 23.88
C LYS A 494 -1.00 -6.61 24.19
N ALA A 495 -0.20 -6.27 23.19
CA ALA A 495 1.14 -5.73 23.41
C ALA A 495 1.11 -4.36 24.11
N LEU A 496 0.20 -3.46 23.70
CA LEU A 496 0.04 -2.13 24.30
C LEU A 496 -0.52 -2.18 25.73
N SER A 497 -1.34 -3.17 26.08
CA SER A 497 -1.86 -3.34 27.45
C SER A 497 -0.76 -3.58 28.50
N ARG A 498 0.41 -4.09 28.07
CA ARG A 498 1.56 -4.36 28.95
C ARG A 498 2.43 -3.11 29.13
N THR A 499 1.84 -2.00 29.54
CA THR A 499 2.49 -0.67 29.60
C THR A 499 3.83 -0.67 30.35
N GLY A 500 3.94 -1.42 31.45
CA GLY A 500 5.19 -1.55 32.25
C GLY A 500 6.29 -2.42 31.62
N ALA A 501 6.01 -3.11 30.51
CA ALA A 501 7.00 -3.90 29.78
C ALA A 501 7.77 -3.08 28.73
N TRP A 502 7.26 -1.88 28.37
CA TRP A 502 7.89 -1.02 27.37
C TRP A 502 8.90 -0.08 28.02
N PRO A 503 10.05 0.16 27.38
CA PRO A 503 11.00 1.18 27.83
C PRO A 503 10.36 2.56 27.98
N LYS A 504 10.88 3.37 28.92
CA LYS A 504 10.46 4.77 29.08
C LYS A 504 11.00 5.66 27.95
N SER A 505 12.18 5.33 27.41
CA SER A 505 12.81 6.05 26.30
C SER A 505 13.83 5.12 25.62
N ASP A 506 13.53 4.65 24.41
CA ASP A 506 14.33 3.69 23.64
C ASP A 506 14.52 4.07 22.18
N LYS A 507 13.98 5.23 21.77
CA LYS A 507 14.19 5.77 20.44
C LYS A 507 15.60 6.34 20.32
N VAL A 508 16.31 5.93 19.29
CA VAL A 508 17.62 6.44 18.91
C VAL A 508 17.52 7.36 17.70
N ALA A 509 18.61 8.07 17.39
CA ALA A 509 18.71 8.83 16.15
C ALA A 509 18.58 7.91 14.93
N ASP A 510 18.23 8.49 13.77
CA ASP A 510 18.13 7.73 12.52
C ASP A 510 19.44 6.99 12.22
N GLN A 511 19.37 5.67 12.16
CA GLN A 511 20.52 4.80 11.91
C GLN A 511 20.78 4.60 10.41
N LEU A 512 19.89 5.10 9.54
CA LEU A 512 20.13 5.11 8.10
C LEU A 512 21.13 6.24 7.79
N GLY A 513 22.35 5.88 7.41
CA GLY A 513 23.39 6.87 7.08
C GLY A 513 22.86 7.87 6.05
N VAL A 514 23.19 9.15 6.23
CA VAL A 514 22.84 10.20 5.27
C VAL A 514 23.45 9.79 3.93
N LYS A 515 22.63 9.32 2.99
CA LYS A 515 23.00 9.36 1.57
C LYS A 515 23.12 10.85 1.27
N GLU A 516 24.31 11.43 1.43
CA GLU A 516 24.67 12.62 0.66
C GLU A 516 24.48 12.20 -0.79
N ARG A 517 23.30 12.49 -1.35
CA ARG A 517 23.17 12.47 -2.80
C ARG A 517 24.19 13.51 -3.27
N PRO A 518 25.12 13.16 -4.17
CA PRO A 518 25.95 14.17 -4.77
C PRO A 518 25.01 15.25 -5.35
N PRO A 519 25.33 16.54 -5.18
CA PRO A 519 24.55 17.59 -5.81
C PRO A 519 24.46 17.28 -7.31
N LEU A 520 23.23 17.25 -7.82
CA LEU A 520 22.97 17.21 -9.26
C LEU A 520 23.46 18.50 -9.91
#